data_AF-A0A848VIJ9-F1
#
_entry.id   AF-A0A848VIJ9-F1
#
_cell.length_a   1.000
_cell.length_b   1.000
_cell.length_c   1.000
_cell.angle_alpha   90.00
_cell.angle_beta   90.00
_cell.angle_gamma   90.00
#
_symmetry.space_group_name_H-M   'P 1'
#
loop_
_entity.id
_entity.type
_entity.pdbx_description
1 polymer ?
#
loop_
_entity_poly.entity_id
_entity_poly.type
_entity_poly.pdbx_seq_one_letter_code
_entity_poly.pdbx_strand_id
1 'polypeptide(L)'
;TAVVNQILARERIARLMYQADADGSQESLRDVLAAVSEFVWNSATSRDSYESEIQRIVQTVWTDGLVAAASDSRSAPGVRTRLWAHLQDLADWLVDNPGDGYEEEAHRGHTLTELERYLLRDYVAPSGSGRAPVPPGSPIGMDSPGMLAIGSGDGPLLRTTMRQAWLSSWYDDHRWCSLDN
;
A
#
# COMPACT_ATOMS: atom_id res chain seq x y z
N THR A 1 18.11 -5.36 1.07
CA THR A 1 16.78 -5.58 1.71
C THR A 1 16.38 -4.49 2.68
N ALA A 2 17.23 -4.06 3.65
CA ALA A 2 16.84 -3.04 4.64
C ALA A 2 16.40 -1.68 4.05
N VAL A 3 17.02 -1.22 2.94
CA VAL A 3 16.69 0.06 2.29
C VAL A 3 15.33 0.04 1.59
N VAL A 4 15.01 -1.04 0.87
CA VAL A 4 13.69 -1.22 0.22
C VAL A 4 12.58 -1.16 1.27
N ASN A 5 12.77 -1.85 2.40
CA ASN A 5 11.80 -1.82 3.50
C ASN A 5 11.64 -0.44 4.15
N GLN A 6 12.67 0.42 4.09
CA GLN A 6 12.55 1.81 4.58
C GLN A 6 11.77 2.71 3.62
N ILE A 7 11.87 2.49 2.30
CA ILE A 7 11.04 3.18 1.31
C ILE A 7 9.58 2.79 1.51
N LEU A 8 9.34 1.49 1.72
CA LEU A 8 8.00 0.93 1.88
C LEU A 8 7.49 0.93 3.32
N ALA A 9 8.16 1.64 4.23
CA ALA A 9 7.70 1.80 5.60
C ALA A 9 6.33 2.48 5.62
N ARG A 10 5.38 1.91 6.37
CA ARG A 10 3.98 2.36 6.42
C ARG A 10 3.86 3.85 6.74
N GLU A 11 4.64 4.33 7.70
CA GLU A 11 4.65 5.74 8.13
C GLU A 11 5.13 6.67 7.01
N ARG A 12 6.12 6.23 6.21
CA ARG A 12 6.64 6.99 5.08
C ARG A 12 5.64 7.04 3.94
N ILE A 13 5.03 5.90 3.61
CA ILE A 13 3.99 5.83 2.56
C ILE A 13 2.78 6.71 2.93
N ALA A 14 2.33 6.68 4.19
CA ALA A 14 1.25 7.52 4.67
C ALA A 14 1.59 9.02 4.56
N ARG A 15 2.84 9.40 4.89
CA ARG A 15 3.30 10.79 4.77
C ARG A 15 3.34 11.28 3.33
N LEU A 16 3.83 10.47 2.39
CA LEU A 16 3.86 10.83 0.95
C LEU A 16 2.45 11.04 0.40
N MET A 17 1.48 10.22 0.81
CA MET A 17 0.08 10.46 0.46
C MET A 17 -0.47 11.77 1.02
N TYR A 18 -0.17 12.08 2.29
CA TYR A 18 -0.63 13.32 2.92
C TYR A 18 0.00 14.56 2.29
N GLN A 19 1.30 14.52 2.01
CA GLN A 19 2.04 15.65 1.42
C GLN A 19 1.49 16.02 0.05
N ALA A 20 1.26 15.04 -0.83
CA ALA A 20 0.70 15.28 -2.15
C ALA A 20 -0.77 15.73 -2.11
N ASP A 21 -1.56 15.27 -1.14
CA ASP A 21 -2.94 15.73 -0.93
C ASP A 21 -3.00 17.18 -0.39
N ALA A 22 -2.00 17.58 0.41
CA ALA A 22 -1.91 18.93 0.97
C ALA A 22 -1.31 19.95 -0.02
N ASP A 23 -0.36 19.49 -0.84
CA ASP A 23 0.33 20.29 -1.85
C ASP A 23 0.63 19.42 -3.08
N GLY A 24 -0.16 19.63 -4.15
CA GLY A 24 -0.02 18.88 -5.40
C GLY A 24 1.26 19.16 -6.19
N SER A 25 2.13 20.05 -5.71
CA SER A 25 3.48 20.25 -6.27
C SER A 25 4.55 19.33 -5.67
N GLN A 26 4.20 18.59 -4.60
CA GLN A 26 5.08 17.59 -3.98
C GLN A 26 4.99 16.25 -4.71
N GLU A 27 6.06 15.47 -4.67
CA GLU A 27 6.09 14.11 -5.23
C GLU A 27 5.01 13.23 -4.59
N SER A 28 4.15 12.64 -5.43
CA SER A 28 3.13 11.72 -4.95
C SER A 28 3.72 10.34 -4.69
N LEU A 29 3.03 9.55 -3.86
CA LEU A 29 3.36 8.14 -3.68
C LEU A 29 3.45 7.41 -5.04
N ARG A 30 2.59 7.75 -6.00
CA ARG A 30 2.61 7.15 -7.33
C ARG A 30 3.92 7.45 -8.05
N ASP A 31 4.37 8.69 -8.01
CA ASP A 31 5.57 9.13 -8.74
C ASP A 31 6.82 8.44 -8.18
N VAL A 32 6.92 8.34 -6.84
CA VAL A 32 8.01 7.63 -6.17
C VAL A 32 8.02 6.14 -6.54
N LEU A 33 6.86 5.48 -6.49
CA LEU A 33 6.75 4.06 -6.82
C LEU A 33 7.09 3.79 -8.29
N ALA A 34 6.64 4.66 -9.20
CA ALA A 34 6.94 4.59 -10.62
C ALA A 34 8.44 4.75 -10.87
N ALA A 35 9.07 5.81 -10.34
CA ALA A 35 10.49 6.07 -10.52
C ALA A 35 11.38 4.93 -10.00
N VAL A 36 11.07 4.39 -8.80
CA VAL A 36 11.85 3.27 -8.25
C VAL A 36 11.62 2.00 -9.06
N SER A 37 10.39 1.72 -9.49
CA SER A 37 10.10 0.52 -10.30
C SER A 37 10.75 0.62 -11.67
N GLU A 38 10.74 1.78 -12.30
CA GLU A 38 11.45 2.03 -13.55
C GLU A 38 12.94 1.77 -13.39
N PHE A 39 13.58 2.27 -12.33
CA PHE A 39 14.99 2.01 -12.07
C PHE A 39 15.30 0.51 -11.86
N VAL A 40 14.46 -0.18 -11.07
CA VAL A 40 14.65 -1.60 -10.72
C VAL A 40 14.42 -2.52 -11.93
N TRP A 41 13.44 -2.21 -12.77
CA TRP A 41 12.99 -3.10 -13.84
C TRP A 41 13.50 -2.74 -15.23
N ASN A 42 13.65 -1.44 -15.51
CA ASN A 42 14.07 -0.95 -16.83
C ASN A 42 15.59 -0.71 -16.93
N SER A 43 16.36 -1.13 -15.94
CA SER A 43 17.82 -1.13 -16.02
C SER A 43 18.30 -2.21 -16.98
N ALA A 44 19.22 -1.85 -17.87
CA ALA A 44 19.78 -2.80 -18.84
C ALA A 44 20.45 -3.99 -18.13
N THR A 45 20.13 -5.19 -18.56
CA THR A 45 20.68 -6.43 -18.00
C THR A 45 22.20 -6.45 -18.15
N SER A 46 22.89 -6.65 -17.03
CA SER A 46 24.35 -6.75 -17.06
C SER A 46 24.80 -7.99 -17.82
N ARG A 47 25.86 -7.87 -18.64
CA ARG A 47 26.51 -9.01 -19.29
C ARG A 47 27.33 -9.86 -18.31
N ASP A 48 27.58 -9.34 -17.11
CA ASP A 48 28.21 -10.07 -16.02
C ASP A 48 27.16 -10.91 -15.28
N SER A 49 27.43 -12.21 -15.12
CA SER A 49 26.47 -13.14 -14.54
C SER A 49 26.18 -12.86 -13.07
N TYR A 50 27.17 -12.39 -12.30
CA TYR A 50 27.00 -12.06 -10.89
C TYR A 50 26.12 -10.82 -10.73
N GLU A 51 26.40 -9.77 -11.50
CA GLU A 51 25.59 -8.54 -11.49
C GLU A 51 24.15 -8.81 -11.96
N SER A 52 23.96 -9.67 -12.97
CA SER A 52 22.61 -10.07 -13.42
C SER A 52 21.81 -10.78 -12.32
N GLU A 53 22.49 -11.56 -11.47
CA GLU A 53 21.85 -12.25 -10.36
C GLU A 53 21.48 -11.29 -9.23
N ILE A 54 22.34 -10.32 -8.92
CA ILE A 54 22.02 -9.24 -7.99
C ILE A 54 20.78 -8.48 -8.46
N GLN A 55 20.70 -8.16 -9.75
CA GLN A 55 19.56 -7.45 -10.32
C GLN A 55 18.24 -8.22 -10.10
N ARG A 56 18.22 -9.53 -10.37
CA ARG A 56 17.05 -10.40 -10.11
C ARG A 56 16.66 -10.43 -8.63
N ILE A 57 17.64 -10.46 -7.73
CA ILE A 57 17.40 -10.40 -6.28
C ILE A 57 16.76 -9.05 -5.90
N VAL A 58 17.26 -7.94 -6.46
CA VAL A 58 16.71 -6.60 -6.19
C VAL A 58 15.26 -6.50 -6.70
N GLN A 59 15.00 -6.98 -7.91
CA GLN A 59 13.66 -7.07 -8.51
C GLN A 59 12.70 -7.88 -7.63
N THR A 60 13.12 -9.06 -7.20
CA THR A 60 12.34 -9.93 -6.29
C THR A 60 12.01 -9.21 -4.98
N VAL A 61 13.02 -8.66 -4.32
CA VAL A 61 12.86 -7.98 -3.02
C VAL A 61 11.96 -6.75 -3.13
N TRP A 62 12.06 -6.01 -4.24
CA TRP A 62 11.19 -4.86 -4.51
C TRP A 62 9.73 -5.29 -4.64
N THR A 63 9.46 -6.29 -5.48
CA THR A 63 8.10 -6.80 -5.69
C THR A 63 7.50 -7.41 -4.44
N ASP A 64 8.26 -8.23 -3.71
CA ASP A 64 7.81 -8.83 -2.45
C ASP A 64 7.47 -7.75 -1.42
N GLY A 65 8.30 -6.70 -1.35
CA GLY A 65 8.04 -5.54 -0.50
C GLY A 65 6.73 -4.83 -0.85
N LEU A 66 6.45 -4.61 -2.13
CA LEU A 66 5.21 -4.00 -2.59
C LEU A 66 3.99 -4.85 -2.26
N VAL A 67 4.06 -6.17 -2.51
CA VAL A 67 2.98 -7.12 -2.18
C VAL A 67 2.72 -7.16 -0.68
N ALA A 68 3.78 -7.20 0.13
CA ALA A 68 3.68 -7.16 1.59
C ALA A 68 3.02 -5.85 2.07
N ALA A 69 3.43 -4.70 1.53
CA ALA A 69 2.87 -3.40 1.87
C ALA A 69 1.39 -3.27 1.47
N ALA A 70 1.01 -3.77 0.29
CA ALA A 70 -0.37 -3.79 -0.19
C ALA A 70 -1.27 -4.73 0.65
N SER A 71 -0.66 -5.76 1.21
CA SER A 71 -1.32 -6.77 2.06
C SER A 71 -1.43 -6.37 3.54
N ASP A 72 -0.71 -5.35 4.00
CA ASP A 72 -0.79 -4.92 5.42
C ASP A 72 -2.17 -4.32 5.71
N SER A 73 -3.01 -5.08 6.43
CA SER A 73 -4.34 -4.67 6.87
C SER A 73 -4.36 -3.44 7.77
N ARG A 74 -3.22 -3.04 8.35
CA ARG A 74 -3.08 -1.83 9.17
C ARG A 74 -2.81 -0.58 8.34
N SER A 75 -2.46 -0.72 7.06
CA SER A 75 -2.28 0.41 6.16
C SER A 75 -3.62 1.03 5.79
N ALA A 76 -3.66 2.36 5.63
CA ALA A 76 -4.87 3.06 5.23
C ALA A 76 -5.42 2.49 3.90
N PRO A 77 -6.75 2.37 3.71
CA PRO A 77 -7.33 1.81 2.49
C PRO A 77 -6.83 2.49 1.21
N GLY A 78 -6.67 3.82 1.24
CA GLY A 78 -6.17 4.59 0.09
C GLY A 78 -4.72 4.29 -0.29
N VAL A 79 -3.88 3.89 0.68
CA VAL A 79 -2.51 3.42 0.44
C VAL A 79 -2.57 2.08 -0.27
N ARG A 80 -3.35 1.14 0.27
CA ARG A 80 -3.49 -0.21 -0.28
C ARG A 80 -4.02 -0.19 -1.71
N THR A 81 -5.02 0.64 -2.01
CA THR A 81 -5.56 0.77 -3.37
C THR A 81 -4.52 1.31 -4.36
N ARG A 82 -3.68 2.27 -3.95
CA ARG A 82 -2.62 2.82 -4.81
C ARG A 82 -1.50 1.82 -5.05
N LEU A 83 -1.08 1.10 -4.01
CA LEU A 83 -0.10 0.01 -4.15
C LEU A 83 -0.65 -1.10 -5.05
N TRP A 84 -1.93 -1.45 -4.91
CA TRP A 84 -2.57 -2.44 -5.77
C TRP A 84 -2.60 -1.98 -7.23
N ALA A 85 -2.98 -0.72 -7.50
CA ALA A 85 -2.93 -0.16 -8.87
C ALA A 85 -1.51 -0.18 -9.44
N HIS A 86 -0.51 0.20 -8.65
CA HIS A 86 0.90 0.14 -9.05
C HIS A 86 1.38 -1.28 -9.38
N LEU A 87 0.91 -2.28 -8.62
CA LEU A 87 1.20 -3.70 -8.89
C LEU A 87 0.53 -4.18 -10.20
N GLN A 88 -0.62 -3.63 -10.58
CA GLN A 88 -1.22 -3.89 -11.89
C GLN A 88 -0.37 -3.29 -13.01
N ASP A 89 0.01 -2.02 -12.89
CA ASP A 89 0.87 -1.35 -13.88
C ASP A 89 2.19 -2.13 -14.09
N LEU A 90 2.77 -2.67 -13.00
CA LEU A 90 3.96 -3.52 -13.08
C LEU A 90 3.68 -4.86 -13.77
N ALA A 91 2.56 -5.51 -13.49
CA ALA A 91 2.20 -6.77 -14.14
C ALA A 91 2.01 -6.58 -15.66
N ASP A 92 1.31 -5.52 -16.06
CA ASP A 92 1.12 -5.16 -17.47
C ASP A 92 2.47 -4.88 -18.15
N TRP A 93 3.36 -4.15 -17.47
CA TRP A 93 4.71 -3.91 -18.00
C TRP A 93 5.52 -5.21 -18.17
N LEU A 94 5.42 -6.17 -17.24
CA LEU A 94 6.11 -7.46 -17.34
C LEU A 94 5.60 -8.31 -18.51
N VAL A 95 4.31 -8.21 -18.86
CA VAL A 95 3.75 -8.85 -20.05
C VAL A 95 4.42 -8.31 -21.32
N ASP A 96 4.58 -6.99 -21.41
CA ASP A 96 5.20 -6.33 -22.57
C ASP A 96 6.73 -6.47 -22.60
N ASN A 97 7.35 -6.83 -21.47
CA ASN A 97 8.80 -6.88 -21.30
C ASN A 97 9.25 -8.23 -20.69
N PRO A 98 9.13 -9.35 -21.44
CA PRO A 98 9.48 -10.67 -20.92
C PRO A 98 10.97 -10.81 -20.59
N GLY A 99 11.86 -9.95 -21.11
CA GLY A 99 13.30 -9.98 -20.84
C GLY A 99 14.09 -10.60 -22.00
N ASP A 100 15.41 -10.41 -21.97
CA ASP A 100 16.29 -10.86 -23.06
C ASP A 100 16.96 -12.20 -22.70
N GLY A 101 16.54 -13.26 -23.38
CA GLY A 101 17.09 -14.60 -23.21
C GLY A 101 16.48 -15.39 -22.05
N TYR A 102 16.85 -16.67 -21.97
CA TYR A 102 16.13 -17.67 -21.18
C TYR A 102 16.04 -17.34 -19.68
N GLU A 103 17.15 -16.92 -19.04
CA GLU A 103 17.17 -16.67 -17.59
C GLU A 103 16.33 -15.46 -17.19
N GLU A 104 16.34 -14.41 -18.03
CA GLU A 104 15.55 -13.21 -17.75
C GLU A 104 14.06 -13.46 -18.02
N GLU A 105 13.75 -14.16 -19.11
CA GLU A 105 12.39 -14.63 -19.42
C GLU A 105 11.81 -15.50 -18.31
N ALA A 106 12.59 -16.46 -17.81
CA ALA A 106 12.19 -17.32 -16.70
C ALA A 106 11.94 -16.51 -15.41
N HIS A 107 12.83 -15.56 -15.10
CA HIS A 107 12.70 -14.73 -13.91
C HIS A 107 11.45 -13.84 -13.97
N ARG A 108 11.31 -13.05 -15.04
CA ARG A 108 10.20 -12.10 -15.21
C ARG A 108 8.86 -12.82 -15.34
N GLY A 109 8.82 -13.94 -16.07
CA GLY A 109 7.63 -14.79 -16.17
C GLY A 109 7.22 -15.39 -14.83
N HIS A 110 8.18 -15.80 -13.99
CA HIS A 110 7.90 -16.24 -12.63
C HIS A 110 7.32 -15.10 -11.76
N THR A 111 7.95 -13.91 -11.79
CA THR A 111 7.44 -12.75 -11.04
C THR A 111 6.02 -12.35 -11.48
N LEU A 112 5.74 -12.34 -12.79
CA LEU A 112 4.41 -12.07 -13.33
C LEU A 112 3.39 -13.09 -12.78
N THR A 113 3.71 -14.38 -12.78
CA THR A 113 2.83 -15.43 -12.25
C THR A 113 2.50 -15.21 -10.76
N GLU A 114 3.49 -14.81 -9.96
CA GLU A 114 3.27 -14.50 -8.54
C GLU A 114 2.40 -13.25 -8.34
N LEU A 115 2.61 -12.21 -9.16
CA LEU A 115 1.77 -11.00 -9.15
C LEU A 115 0.33 -11.29 -9.55
N GLU A 116 0.11 -12.04 -10.62
CA GLU A 116 -1.22 -12.45 -11.06
C GLU A 116 -1.93 -13.24 -9.98
N ARG A 117 -1.25 -14.17 -9.31
CA ARG A 117 -1.82 -14.91 -8.17
C ARG A 117 -2.25 -13.97 -7.05
N TYR A 118 -1.47 -12.93 -6.75
CA TYR A 118 -1.82 -11.93 -5.75
C TYR A 118 -3.02 -11.07 -6.18
N LEU A 119 -3.00 -10.56 -7.41
CA LEU A 119 -3.99 -9.61 -7.95
C LEU A 119 -5.34 -10.27 -8.23
N LEU A 120 -5.34 -11.52 -8.73
CA LEU A 120 -6.52 -12.27 -9.14
C LEU A 120 -7.04 -13.21 -8.05
N ARG A 121 -6.49 -13.16 -6.83
CA ARG A 121 -6.95 -14.02 -5.74
C ARG A 121 -8.44 -13.81 -5.46
N ASP A 122 -9.13 -14.90 -5.14
CA ASP A 122 -10.53 -14.81 -4.72
C ASP A 122 -10.68 -13.93 -3.48
N TYR A 123 -11.70 -13.08 -3.51
CA TYR A 123 -12.03 -12.25 -2.35
C TYR A 123 -12.53 -13.13 -1.21
N VAL A 124 -11.73 -13.24 -0.16
CA VAL A 124 -12.17 -13.78 1.13
C VAL A 124 -12.70 -12.62 1.96
N ALA A 125 -14.01 -12.63 2.23
CA ALA A 125 -14.62 -11.63 3.10
C ALA A 125 -13.93 -11.63 4.47
N PRO A 126 -13.64 -10.45 5.05
CA PRO A 126 -13.13 -10.39 6.41
C PRO A 126 -14.11 -11.13 7.31
N SER A 127 -13.60 -12.06 8.14
CA SER A 127 -14.40 -12.59 9.23
C SER A 127 -14.83 -11.40 10.08
N GLY A 128 -16.13 -11.12 10.10
CA GLY A 128 -16.66 -9.93 10.76
C GLY A 128 -16.10 -9.83 12.17
N SER A 129 -15.59 -8.66 12.55
CA SER A 129 -15.18 -8.40 13.93
C SER A 129 -16.38 -8.73 14.81
N GLY A 130 -16.30 -9.85 15.55
CA GLY A 130 -17.36 -10.25 16.45
C GLY A 130 -17.72 -9.05 17.31
N ARG A 131 -19.00 -8.65 17.28
CA ARG A 131 -19.49 -7.56 18.11
C ARG A 131 -19.06 -7.86 19.54
N ALA A 132 -18.19 -7.03 20.12
CA ALA A 132 -17.85 -7.17 21.52
C ALA A 132 -19.15 -7.21 22.32
N PRO A 133 -19.32 -8.14 23.27
CA PRO A 133 -20.50 -8.15 24.11
C PRO A 133 -20.61 -6.78 24.78
N VAL A 134 -21.80 -6.19 24.74
CA VAL A 134 -22.05 -4.92 25.42
C VAL A 134 -21.67 -5.13 26.89
N PRO A 135 -20.74 -4.33 27.46
CA PRO A 135 -20.38 -4.47 28.85
C PRO A 135 -21.66 -4.34 29.70
N PRO A 136 -21.83 -5.14 30.76
CA PRO A 136 -22.99 -5.04 31.62
C PRO A 136 -23.02 -3.66 32.29
N GLY A 137 -23.99 -2.83 31.87
CA GLY A 137 -24.20 -1.47 32.35
C GLY A 137 -24.91 -0.62 31.29
N SER A 138 -25.86 0.23 31.71
CA SER A 138 -26.50 1.21 30.82
C SER A 138 -25.45 2.20 30.31
N PRO A 139 -25.43 2.54 29.01
CA PRO A 139 -24.49 3.53 28.48
C PRO A 139 -24.74 4.88 29.16
N ILE A 140 -23.74 5.39 29.87
CA ILE A 140 -23.75 6.74 30.43
C ILE A 140 -23.43 7.70 29.27
N GLY A 141 -24.32 8.65 28.98
CA GLY A 141 -24.03 9.79 28.09
C GLY A 141 -24.80 9.90 26.77
N MET A 142 -26.00 9.32 26.62
CA MET A 142 -26.81 9.43 25.38
C MET A 142 -27.49 10.81 25.15
N ASP A 143 -26.88 11.91 25.56
CA ASP A 143 -27.33 13.26 25.22
C ASP A 143 -26.45 13.88 24.11
N SER A 144 -25.94 13.06 23.20
CA SER A 144 -25.27 13.51 21.98
C SER A 144 -26.11 13.11 20.76
N PRO A 145 -26.79 14.07 20.09
CA PRO A 145 -27.58 13.80 18.90
C PRO A 145 -26.64 13.55 17.72
N GLY A 146 -26.24 12.30 17.53
CA GLY A 146 -25.39 11.92 16.39
C GLY A 146 -25.45 10.46 15.96
N MET A 147 -26.11 9.57 16.71
CA MET A 147 -26.02 8.12 16.47
C MET A 147 -27.36 7.48 16.14
N LEU A 148 -28.16 8.11 15.27
CA LEU A 148 -29.31 7.48 14.62
C LEU A 148 -29.33 7.83 13.13
N ALA A 149 -28.52 7.14 12.35
CA ALA A 149 -28.66 7.04 10.89
C ALA A 149 -28.03 5.74 10.37
N ILE A 150 -28.50 4.59 10.84
CA ILE A 150 -28.32 3.33 10.11
C ILE A 150 -29.62 3.08 9.35
N GLY A 151 -29.72 3.66 8.15
CA GLY A 151 -30.92 3.50 7.33
C GLY A 151 -31.13 4.52 6.21
N SER A 152 -30.08 5.11 5.63
CA SER A 152 -30.24 5.90 4.41
C SER A 152 -28.91 6.07 3.67
N GLY A 153 -28.78 5.46 2.50
CA GLY A 153 -28.20 6.04 1.28
C GLY A 153 -26.78 6.60 1.21
N ASP A 154 -26.02 6.79 2.29
CA ASP A 154 -24.87 7.71 2.28
C ASP A 154 -23.51 6.99 2.40
N GLY A 155 -23.25 6.07 1.48
CA GLY A 155 -21.94 5.42 1.31
C GLY A 155 -20.72 6.36 1.16
N PRO A 156 -20.84 7.57 0.56
CA PRO A 156 -19.71 8.50 0.46
C PRO A 156 -19.30 9.11 1.80
N LEU A 157 -20.26 9.39 2.68
CA LEU A 157 -20.00 10.04 3.97
C LEU A 157 -19.28 9.12 4.96
N LEU A 158 -19.56 7.81 4.90
CA LEU A 158 -18.86 6.77 5.67
C LEU A 158 -17.37 6.67 5.32
N ARG A 159 -17.02 6.78 4.03
CA ARG A 159 -15.61 6.73 3.59
C ARG A 159 -14.84 7.95 4.06
N THR A 160 -15.44 9.14 3.93
CA THR A 160 -14.84 10.39 4.39
C THR A 160 -14.68 10.41 5.90
N THR A 161 -15.67 9.93 6.66
CA THR A 161 -15.59 9.86 8.13
C THR A 161 -14.57 8.82 8.61
N MET A 162 -14.48 7.65 7.98
CA MET A 162 -13.42 6.67 8.30
C MET A 162 -12.02 7.22 8.00
N ARG A 163 -11.87 7.93 6.87
CA ARG A 163 -10.63 8.63 6.52
C ARG A 163 -10.28 9.69 7.55
N GLN A 164 -11.24 10.51 7.97
CA GLN A 164 -11.03 11.57 8.96
C GLN A 164 -10.73 11.02 10.36
N ALA A 165 -11.42 9.95 10.79
CA ALA A 165 -11.17 9.30 12.07
C ALA A 165 -9.78 8.65 12.14
N TRP A 166 -9.33 8.07 11.03
CA TRP A 166 -7.95 7.58 10.91
C TRP A 166 -6.94 8.73 10.94
N LEU A 167 -7.20 9.82 10.21
CA LEU A 167 -6.35 11.01 10.20
C LEU A 167 -6.21 11.64 11.59
N SER A 168 -7.30 11.75 12.36
CA SER A 168 -7.27 12.32 13.71
C SER A 168 -6.51 11.43 14.68
N SER A 169 -6.75 10.11 14.65
CA SER A 169 -6.02 9.15 15.50
C SER A 169 -4.52 9.15 15.21
N TRP A 170 -4.13 9.21 13.94
CA TRP A 170 -2.71 9.26 13.57
C TRP A 170 -2.04 10.56 14.01
N TYR A 171 -2.74 11.69 13.91
CA TYR A 171 -2.25 13.01 14.31
C TYR A 171 -2.07 13.12 15.83
N ASP A 172 -2.99 12.55 16.61
CA ASP A 172 -2.90 12.54 18.08
C ASP A 172 -1.78 11.61 18.59
N ASP A 173 -1.57 10.45 17.96
CA ASP A 173 -0.47 9.54 18.32
C ASP A 173 0.93 10.13 18.01
N HIS A 174 1.03 11.06 17.05
CA HIS A 174 2.31 11.65 16.62
C HIS A 174 2.50 13.12 17.04
N ARG A 175 1.63 13.62 17.93
CA ARG A 175 1.69 15.00 18.47
C ARG A 175 2.91 15.25 19.39
N TRP A 176 3.67 14.22 19.71
CA TRP A 176 4.83 14.27 20.61
C TRP A 176 6.13 14.79 19.99
N CYS A 177 6.14 15.16 18.70
CA CYS A 177 7.33 15.73 18.05
C CYS A 177 7.29 17.25 17.84
N SER A 178 6.38 17.99 18.50
CA SER A 178 6.28 19.46 18.34
C SER A 178 6.38 20.27 19.63
N LEU A 179 7.06 19.77 20.66
CA LEU A 179 7.49 20.60 21.79
C LEU A 179 8.98 20.38 21.98
N ASP A 180 9.76 21.26 21.37
CA ASP A 180 10.91 21.96 21.96
C ASP A 180 11.52 22.86 20.88
N ASN A 181 11.35 24.17 21.04
CA ASN A 181 12.09 25.23 20.36
C ASN A 181 12.92 25.95 21.42
#